data_AF-A0A1T1HE28-F1
#
_entry.id   AF-A0A1T1HE28-F1
#
_cell.length_a   1.000
_cell.length_b   1.000
_cell.length_c   1.000
_cell.angle_alpha   90.00
_cell.angle_beta   90.00
_cell.angle_gamma   90.00
#
_symmetry.space_group_name_H-M   'P 1'
#
loop_
_entity.id
_entity.type
_entity.pdbx_description
1 polymer ?
#
loop_
_entity_poly.entity_id
_entity_poly.type
_entity_poly.pdbx_seq_one_letter_code
_entity_poly.pdbx_strand_id
1 'polypeptide(L)'
;MKKYKIIMISLLALLAGCTSAPKYAPLLSMPVIPEDKVDLIDVDVKFDDKIDIYDNVVQNFSRNIDSGSSIVINVPSKLFEEQAESNAINQDFKTKDFFNLAEQQIEKELIRKGFDVLSRSKFEAKLRTLRDESRCNLNEFRCLHSQVAPEIQPVLEELKRKYDDKEINSIEYADEIKLFKDKLQSASAGKTRQEGDKELTDISEVIRAAESGDIKADYILQINLFDTEKKTSIYKDLRHISSVREFVRKNPGIKSDFESNENSIVRCAVISSQLNAKLIYVKTGAITWIGEHELNEFSSGVHDLSVEMGSREYVSNLGDIRRFVSDNNTSIARQNRFGKSVDFPSFEYSVDLLKPSISSGRCEKKWTNSREVRSQLARQVAKDLIATIKVN
;
A
#
# COMPACT_ATOMS: atom_id res chain seq x y z
N MET A 1 130.71 22.22 -8.86
CA MET A 1 130.30 22.41 -10.28
C MET A 1 129.96 21.06 -10.90
N LYS A 2 128.80 20.97 -11.57
CA LYS A 2 128.39 19.91 -12.55
C LYS A 2 128.17 18.50 -11.94
N LYS A 3 127.08 17.75 -12.15
CA LYS A 3 126.02 17.74 -13.18
C LYS A 3 124.70 17.22 -12.58
N TYR A 4 123.58 17.77 -13.07
CA TYR A 4 122.23 17.23 -12.90
C TYR A 4 122.08 15.87 -13.62
N LYS A 5 121.42 14.91 -12.96
CA LYS A 5 120.67 13.83 -13.61
C LYS A 5 119.25 13.86 -13.04
N ILE A 6 118.35 14.45 -13.81
CA ILE A 6 116.90 14.34 -13.62
C ILE A 6 116.51 12.95 -14.08
N ILE A 7 116.13 12.09 -13.14
CA ILE A 7 115.43 10.84 -13.40
C ILE A 7 113.97 11.12 -13.12
N MET A 8 113.19 11.37 -14.18
CA MET A 8 111.75 11.51 -14.12
C MET A 8 111.18 10.09 -14.26
N ILE A 9 110.90 9.43 -13.14
CA ILE A 9 110.19 8.15 -13.12
C ILE A 9 108.70 8.46 -13.13
N SER A 10 108.10 8.18 -14.28
CA SER A 10 106.68 8.00 -14.48
C SER A 10 106.23 6.76 -13.72
N LEU A 11 105.49 6.92 -12.62
CA LEU A 11 104.80 5.82 -11.94
C LEU A 11 103.29 6.03 -12.08
N LEU A 12 102.75 5.48 -13.17
CA LEU A 12 101.33 5.28 -13.41
C LEU A 12 101.14 3.75 -13.50
N ALA A 13 100.65 3.12 -12.43
CA ALA A 13 100.24 1.72 -12.47
C ALA A 13 99.26 1.35 -11.35
N LEU A 14 98.01 1.08 -11.76
CA LEU A 14 97.17 -0.04 -11.31
C LEU A 14 96.55 0.02 -9.90
N LEU A 15 95.54 0.87 -9.74
CA LEU A 15 94.35 0.55 -8.92
C LEU A 15 93.16 0.26 -9.84
N ALA A 16 93.30 -0.74 -10.72
CA ALA A 16 92.14 -1.37 -11.34
C ALA A 16 91.55 -2.34 -10.32
N GLY A 17 90.83 -1.80 -9.33
CA GLY A 17 89.99 -2.62 -8.47
C GLY A 17 88.95 -3.30 -9.36
N CYS A 18 89.00 -4.62 -9.47
CA CYS A 18 87.90 -5.42 -9.99
C CYS A 18 86.68 -5.19 -9.07
N THR A 19 85.92 -4.13 -9.32
CA THR A 19 84.59 -3.97 -8.76
C THR A 19 83.72 -5.01 -9.47
N SER A 20 83.68 -6.21 -8.90
CA SER A 20 82.74 -7.25 -9.30
C SER A 20 81.35 -6.60 -9.37
N ALA A 21 80.73 -6.63 -10.56
CA ALA A 21 79.43 -6.01 -10.79
C ALA A 21 78.47 -6.39 -9.65
N PRO A 22 77.68 -5.44 -9.13
CA PRO A 22 76.81 -5.69 -8.00
C PRO A 22 75.91 -6.89 -8.30
N LYS A 23 75.96 -7.90 -7.43
CA LYS A 23 75.14 -9.09 -7.56
C LYS A 23 73.73 -8.75 -7.07
N TYR A 24 72.74 -8.98 -7.93
CA TYR A 24 71.33 -8.71 -7.61
C TYR A 24 70.58 -10.02 -7.43
N ALA A 25 69.71 -10.07 -6.43
CA ALA A 25 68.74 -11.16 -6.31
C ALA A 25 67.74 -11.14 -7.50
N PRO A 26 67.14 -12.28 -7.87
CA PRO A 26 66.08 -12.34 -8.88
C PRO A 26 64.87 -11.51 -8.45
N LEU A 27 64.09 -11.01 -9.42
CA LEU A 27 62.84 -10.31 -9.12
C LEU A 27 61.88 -11.24 -8.35
N LEU A 28 61.27 -10.72 -7.31
CA LEU A 28 60.17 -11.40 -6.64
C LEU A 28 58.94 -11.35 -7.54
N SER A 29 58.34 -12.52 -7.78
CA SER A 29 57.04 -12.64 -8.41
C SER A 29 55.93 -12.43 -7.38
N MET A 30 54.75 -12.01 -7.85
CA MET A 30 53.57 -11.97 -7.02
C MET A 30 53.19 -13.42 -6.61
N PRO A 31 52.86 -13.69 -5.33
CA PRO A 31 52.27 -14.96 -4.94
C PRO A 31 50.92 -15.15 -5.62
N VAL A 32 50.49 -16.41 -5.76
CA VAL A 32 49.17 -16.76 -6.28
C VAL A 32 48.12 -16.22 -5.30
N ILE A 33 47.25 -15.34 -5.80
CA ILE A 33 46.20 -14.72 -4.99
C ILE A 33 45.08 -15.76 -4.81
N PRO A 34 44.68 -16.08 -3.56
CA PRO A 34 43.51 -16.92 -3.30
C PRO A 34 42.24 -16.34 -3.94
N GLU A 35 41.39 -17.23 -4.46
CA GLU A 35 40.06 -16.84 -4.94
C GLU A 35 39.14 -16.51 -3.76
N ASP A 36 38.21 -15.59 -4.00
CA ASP A 36 37.19 -15.24 -3.01
C ASP A 36 36.29 -16.44 -2.73
N LYS A 37 35.92 -16.64 -1.47
CA LYS A 37 34.93 -17.65 -1.09
C LYS A 37 33.58 -17.00 -0.86
N VAL A 38 32.56 -17.55 -1.47
CA VAL A 38 31.18 -17.08 -1.33
C VAL A 38 30.34 -18.19 -0.70
N ASP A 39 29.64 -17.85 0.38
CA ASP A 39 28.67 -18.73 1.05
C ASP A 39 27.29 -18.06 0.96
N LEU A 40 26.33 -18.70 0.31
CA LEU A 40 24.98 -18.17 0.06
C LEU A 40 23.94 -18.97 0.85
N ILE A 41 22.84 -18.30 1.18
CA ILE A 41 21.64 -18.92 1.74
C ILE A 41 20.40 -18.31 1.09
N ASP A 42 19.49 -19.18 0.66
CA ASP A 42 18.13 -18.82 0.24
C ASP A 42 17.15 -19.04 1.39
N VAL A 43 16.25 -18.07 1.56
CA VAL A 43 15.31 -18.04 2.68
C VAL A 43 13.93 -17.70 2.19
N ASP A 44 12.98 -18.59 2.46
CA ASP A 44 11.57 -18.33 2.23
C ASP A 44 11.02 -17.39 3.31
N VAL A 45 10.53 -16.24 2.86
CA VAL A 45 9.97 -15.18 3.69
C VAL A 45 8.45 -15.27 3.64
N LYS A 46 7.85 -15.69 4.75
CA LYS A 46 6.40 -15.66 4.94
C LYS A 46 5.99 -14.41 5.69
N PHE A 47 5.05 -13.65 5.13
CA PHE A 47 4.38 -12.56 5.82
C PHE A 47 3.19 -13.14 6.58
N ASP A 48 3.26 -13.12 7.91
CA ASP A 48 2.24 -13.71 8.79
C ASP A 48 1.10 -12.72 9.00
N ASP A 49 0.33 -12.44 7.95
CA ASP A 49 -0.87 -11.60 8.02
C ASP A 49 -2.13 -12.44 7.80
N LYS A 50 -2.22 -13.62 8.44
CA LYS A 50 -3.53 -14.28 8.58
C LYS A 50 -4.35 -13.48 9.58
N ILE A 51 -4.97 -12.43 9.09
CA ILE A 51 -6.03 -11.72 9.81
C ILE A 51 -7.19 -12.71 9.92
N ASP A 52 -7.50 -13.15 11.14
CA ASP A 52 -8.76 -13.87 11.36
C ASP A 52 -9.90 -12.89 11.08
N ILE A 53 -10.58 -13.10 9.96
CA ILE A 53 -11.67 -12.23 9.53
C ILE A 53 -12.80 -12.18 10.56
N TYR A 54 -12.97 -13.23 11.36
CA TYR A 54 -14.03 -13.32 12.35
C TYR A 54 -13.81 -12.39 13.55
N ASP A 55 -12.58 -11.94 13.80
CA ASP A 55 -12.30 -10.94 14.85
C ASP A 55 -12.83 -9.54 14.47
N ASN A 56 -12.94 -9.28 13.16
CA ASN A 56 -13.39 -7.99 12.61
C ASN A 56 -14.84 -8.03 12.11
N VAL A 57 -15.59 -9.07 12.48
CA VAL A 57 -16.98 -9.25 12.08
C VAL A 57 -17.87 -9.49 13.29
N VAL A 58 -18.97 -8.77 13.36
CA VAL A 58 -19.99 -8.93 14.39
C VAL A 58 -21.35 -9.10 13.75
N GLN A 59 -22.03 -10.20 14.09
CA GLN A 59 -23.43 -10.43 13.75
C GLN A 59 -24.28 -10.41 15.02
N ASN A 60 -25.40 -9.70 14.97
CA ASN A 60 -26.32 -9.64 16.09
C ASN A 60 -27.09 -10.97 16.24
N PHE A 61 -26.73 -11.76 17.25
CA PHE A 61 -27.35 -13.06 17.54
C PHE A 61 -28.85 -13.02 17.83
N SER A 62 -29.40 -11.86 18.22
CA SER A 62 -30.84 -11.72 18.49
C SER A 62 -31.70 -11.61 17.23
N ARG A 63 -31.07 -11.45 16.05
CA ARG A 63 -31.76 -11.32 14.76
C ARG A 63 -31.18 -12.32 13.77
N ASN A 64 -31.93 -13.38 13.58
CA ASN A 64 -31.67 -14.33 12.52
C ASN A 64 -31.96 -13.69 11.16
N ILE A 65 -31.12 -13.98 10.18
CA ILE A 65 -31.34 -13.58 8.79
C ILE A 65 -31.91 -14.80 8.09
N ASP A 66 -33.13 -14.69 7.58
CA ASP A 66 -33.82 -15.79 6.93
C ASP A 66 -33.35 -15.95 5.48
N SER A 67 -33.18 -17.19 5.02
CA SER A 67 -32.96 -17.47 3.59
C SER A 67 -34.14 -16.97 2.75
N GLY A 68 -33.85 -16.42 1.57
CA GLY A 68 -34.80 -15.74 0.68
C GLY A 68 -35.05 -14.27 1.04
N SER A 69 -34.40 -13.73 2.07
CA SER A 69 -34.52 -12.30 2.39
C SER A 69 -34.03 -11.44 1.23
N SER A 70 -34.77 -10.39 0.93
CA SER A 70 -34.42 -9.45 -0.13
C SER A 70 -33.40 -8.40 0.35
N ILE A 71 -32.43 -8.07 -0.50
CA ILE A 71 -31.34 -7.14 -0.13
C ILE A 71 -31.05 -6.12 -1.24
N VAL A 72 -30.76 -4.88 -0.84
CA VAL A 72 -30.19 -3.85 -1.75
C VAL A 72 -28.79 -3.48 -1.31
N ILE A 73 -27.94 -3.11 -2.26
CA ILE A 73 -26.61 -2.59 -1.99
C ILE A 73 -26.67 -1.06 -2.09
N ASN A 74 -26.22 -0.38 -1.03
CA ASN A 74 -26.09 1.07 -0.97
C ASN A 74 -24.62 1.48 -0.87
N VAL A 75 -24.21 2.40 -1.74
CA VAL A 75 -22.84 2.86 -1.86
C VAL A 75 -22.84 4.39 -1.84
N PRO A 76 -22.24 5.05 -0.83
CA PRO A 76 -22.16 6.50 -0.78
C PRO A 76 -21.53 7.11 -2.04
N SER A 77 -22.12 8.19 -2.56
CA SER A 77 -21.65 8.92 -3.74
C SER A 77 -20.20 9.41 -3.60
N LYS A 78 -19.79 9.80 -2.39
CA LYS A 78 -18.42 10.28 -2.09
C LYS A 78 -17.31 9.28 -2.42
N LEU A 79 -17.58 7.97 -2.32
CA LEU A 79 -16.61 6.95 -2.70
C LEU A 79 -16.26 7.02 -4.20
N PHE A 80 -17.14 7.59 -5.03
CA PHE A 80 -16.91 7.81 -6.46
C PHE A 80 -16.24 9.16 -6.76
N GLU A 81 -16.42 10.18 -5.90
CA GLU A 81 -15.90 11.54 -6.11
C GLU A 81 -14.42 11.67 -5.68
N GLU A 82 -14.05 11.12 -4.52
CA GLU A 82 -12.65 11.17 -4.02
C GLU A 82 -11.66 10.43 -4.95
N GLN A 83 -12.12 9.44 -5.71
CA GLN A 83 -11.32 8.70 -6.70
C GLN A 83 -11.27 9.37 -8.09
N ALA A 84 -12.21 10.28 -8.37
CA ALA A 84 -12.23 11.05 -9.62
C ALA A 84 -11.29 12.27 -9.54
N GLU A 85 -11.20 12.91 -8.37
CA GLU A 85 -10.32 14.07 -8.15
C GLU A 85 -8.83 13.68 -8.15
N SER A 86 -8.47 12.46 -7.74
CA SER A 86 -7.08 11.97 -7.77
C SER A 86 -6.56 11.64 -9.19
N ASN A 87 -7.44 11.55 -10.20
CA ASN A 87 -7.12 11.10 -11.56
C ASN A 87 -7.27 12.19 -12.64
N ALA A 88 -7.24 13.48 -12.27
CA ALA A 88 -7.53 14.63 -13.13
C ALA A 88 -6.63 14.83 -14.38
N ILE A 89 -5.72 13.90 -14.70
CA ILE A 89 -4.84 13.99 -15.88
C ILE A 89 -5.29 13.11 -17.05
N ASN A 90 -6.24 12.19 -16.91
CA ASN A 90 -6.81 11.48 -18.06
C ASN A 90 -8.32 11.23 -17.89
N GLN A 91 -9.11 11.94 -18.71
CA GLN A 91 -10.55 11.75 -18.86
C GLN A 91 -10.88 10.42 -19.54
N ASP A 92 -10.67 9.32 -18.82
CA ASP A 92 -11.25 8.02 -19.16
C ASP A 92 -12.04 7.52 -17.95
N PHE A 93 -13.26 7.06 -18.20
CA PHE A 93 -14.24 6.47 -17.26
C PHE A 93 -13.74 5.19 -16.52
N LYS A 94 -12.47 5.12 -16.11
CA LYS A 94 -11.76 3.89 -15.69
C LYS A 94 -12.01 3.45 -14.24
N THR A 95 -12.55 4.30 -13.36
CA THR A 95 -12.81 3.94 -11.95
C THR A 95 -14.13 3.19 -11.72
N LYS A 96 -15.11 3.30 -12.64
CA LYS A 96 -16.37 2.56 -12.54
C LYS A 96 -16.21 1.04 -12.72
N ASP A 97 -15.22 0.60 -13.49
CA ASP A 97 -15.03 -0.82 -13.81
C ASP A 97 -14.67 -1.69 -12.60
N PHE A 98 -13.85 -1.18 -11.69
CA PHE A 98 -13.38 -1.97 -10.53
C PHE A 98 -14.48 -2.13 -9.48
N PHE A 99 -15.21 -1.05 -9.23
CA PHE A 99 -16.39 -1.11 -8.39
C PHE A 99 -17.41 -2.08 -8.99
N ASN A 100 -17.66 -2.02 -10.32
CA ASN A 100 -18.54 -2.97 -10.99
C ASN A 100 -18.10 -4.43 -10.79
N LEU A 101 -16.80 -4.73 -10.83
CA LEU A 101 -16.30 -6.11 -10.63
C LEU A 101 -16.44 -6.58 -9.18
N ALA A 102 -16.17 -5.72 -8.20
CA ALA A 102 -16.33 -6.04 -6.79
C ALA A 102 -17.80 -6.12 -6.40
N GLU A 103 -18.63 -5.21 -6.90
CA GLU A 103 -20.09 -5.21 -6.74
C GLU A 103 -20.69 -6.50 -7.30
N GLN A 104 -20.35 -6.89 -8.53
CA GLN A 104 -20.76 -8.19 -9.08
C GLN A 104 -20.32 -9.37 -8.21
N GLN A 105 -19.16 -9.27 -7.54
CA GLN A 105 -18.69 -10.31 -6.64
C GLN A 105 -19.48 -10.32 -5.32
N ILE A 106 -19.81 -9.14 -4.77
CA ILE A 106 -20.68 -8.99 -3.60
C ILE A 106 -22.07 -9.57 -3.92
N GLU A 107 -22.67 -9.20 -5.06
CA GLU A 107 -23.95 -9.73 -5.52
C GLU A 107 -23.93 -11.27 -5.63
N LYS A 108 -22.89 -11.82 -6.26
CA LYS A 108 -22.71 -13.28 -6.37
C LYS A 108 -22.65 -13.97 -5.01
N GLU A 109 -21.90 -13.42 -4.06
CA GLU A 109 -21.80 -14.04 -2.73
C GLU A 109 -23.09 -13.85 -1.91
N LEU A 110 -23.79 -12.74 -2.04
CA LEU A 110 -25.10 -12.54 -1.42
C LEU A 110 -26.13 -13.56 -1.94
N ILE A 111 -26.18 -13.77 -3.27
CA ILE A 111 -27.04 -14.79 -3.88
C ILE A 111 -26.66 -16.20 -3.36
N ARG A 112 -25.36 -16.51 -3.27
CA ARG A 112 -24.88 -17.80 -2.71
C ARG A 112 -25.26 -18.00 -1.25
N LYS A 113 -25.36 -16.92 -0.49
CA LYS A 113 -25.85 -16.93 0.90
C LYS A 113 -27.37 -17.04 1.01
N GLY A 114 -28.08 -17.01 -0.12
CA GLY A 114 -29.53 -17.16 -0.18
C GLY A 114 -30.29 -15.84 -0.03
N PHE A 115 -29.68 -14.70 -0.35
CA PHE A 115 -30.43 -13.44 -0.47
C PHE A 115 -31.01 -13.25 -1.88
N ASP A 116 -32.18 -12.63 -1.96
CA ASP A 116 -32.75 -12.12 -3.20
C ASP A 116 -32.22 -10.69 -3.46
N VAL A 117 -31.18 -10.60 -4.28
CA VAL A 117 -30.51 -9.31 -4.56
C VAL A 117 -31.36 -8.47 -5.53
N LEU A 118 -31.77 -7.29 -5.07
CA LEU A 118 -32.55 -6.34 -5.84
C LEU A 118 -31.66 -5.38 -6.65
N SER A 119 -32.17 -4.91 -7.78
CA SER A 119 -31.43 -4.03 -8.69
C SER A 119 -31.08 -2.68 -8.04
N ARG A 120 -29.78 -2.44 -7.87
CA ARG A 120 -29.25 -1.15 -7.41
C ARG A 120 -29.67 0.01 -8.30
N SER A 121 -29.64 -0.14 -9.62
CA SER A 121 -29.99 0.97 -10.53
C SER A 121 -31.42 1.47 -10.31
N LYS A 122 -32.35 0.56 -10.01
CA LYS A 122 -33.71 0.93 -9.64
C LYS A 122 -33.74 1.63 -8.27
N PHE A 123 -32.97 1.13 -7.31
CA PHE A 123 -32.88 1.69 -5.95
C PHE A 123 -32.31 3.12 -5.95
N GLU A 124 -31.21 3.34 -6.67
CA GLU A 124 -30.59 4.64 -6.86
C GLU A 124 -31.50 5.61 -7.62
N ALA A 125 -32.21 5.13 -8.64
CA ALA A 125 -33.20 5.97 -9.34
C ALA A 125 -34.31 6.42 -8.38
N LYS A 126 -34.78 5.53 -7.49
CA LYS A 126 -35.78 5.88 -6.48
C LYS A 126 -35.23 6.85 -5.44
N LEU A 127 -33.99 6.66 -4.99
CA LEU A 127 -33.31 7.62 -4.12
C LEU A 127 -33.20 9.00 -4.76
N ARG A 128 -32.87 9.07 -6.07
CA ARG A 128 -32.87 10.33 -6.81
C ARG A 128 -34.25 10.94 -6.87
N THR A 129 -35.30 10.16 -7.18
CA THR A 129 -36.67 10.67 -7.17
C THR A 129 -37.08 11.21 -5.80
N LEU A 130 -36.80 10.49 -4.70
CA LEU A 130 -37.09 10.97 -3.35
C LEU A 130 -36.31 12.25 -3.01
N ARG A 131 -35.06 12.36 -3.48
CA ARG A 131 -34.26 13.56 -3.35
C ARG A 131 -34.82 14.71 -4.18
N ASP A 132 -35.23 14.48 -5.41
CA ASP A 132 -35.84 15.48 -6.29
C ASP A 132 -37.21 15.93 -5.75
N GLU A 133 -37.99 15.02 -5.16
CA GLU A 133 -39.21 15.32 -4.41
C GLU A 133 -38.92 16.15 -3.14
N SER A 134 -37.77 15.92 -2.49
CA SER A 134 -37.32 16.69 -1.31
C SER A 134 -36.64 18.03 -1.65
N ARG A 135 -36.11 18.18 -2.88
CA ARG A 135 -35.54 19.43 -3.46
C ARG A 135 -36.64 20.39 -3.89
N CYS A 136 -37.69 20.42 -3.11
CA CYS A 136 -38.82 21.27 -3.29
C CYS A 136 -38.44 22.71 -2.97
N ASN A 137 -38.45 23.58 -3.98
CA ASN A 137 -38.37 25.01 -3.71
C ASN A 137 -39.68 25.42 -3.03
N LEU A 138 -39.64 25.60 -1.71
CA LEU A 138 -40.81 26.01 -0.93
C LEU A 138 -41.37 27.38 -1.39
N ASN A 139 -40.68 28.13 -2.24
CA ASN A 139 -41.20 29.36 -2.85
C ASN A 139 -42.14 29.07 -4.05
N GLU A 140 -42.13 27.87 -4.59
CA GLU A 140 -43.09 27.44 -5.61
C GLU A 140 -44.34 26.90 -4.95
N PHE A 141 -45.50 27.50 -5.26
CA PHE A 141 -46.79 27.13 -4.67
C PHE A 141 -47.11 25.64 -4.82
N ARG A 142 -46.88 25.08 -6.02
CA ARG A 142 -47.14 23.66 -6.30
C ARG A 142 -46.36 22.74 -5.36
N CYS A 143 -45.20 23.19 -4.94
CA CYS A 143 -44.27 22.46 -4.12
C CYS A 143 -44.63 22.58 -2.63
N LEU A 144 -44.99 23.78 -2.19
CA LEU A 144 -45.52 24.00 -0.84
C LEU A 144 -46.84 23.26 -0.61
N HIS A 145 -47.72 23.20 -1.62
CA HIS A 145 -49.01 22.51 -1.57
C HIS A 145 -48.88 20.98 -1.41
N SER A 146 -47.90 20.36 -2.06
CA SER A 146 -47.69 18.90 -1.97
C SER A 146 -47.02 18.45 -0.67
N GLN A 147 -46.35 19.34 0.05
CA GLN A 147 -45.63 19.01 1.29
C GLN A 147 -46.42 19.30 2.58
N VAL A 148 -47.54 20.02 2.49
CA VAL A 148 -48.41 20.29 3.65
C VAL A 148 -49.46 19.18 3.83
N ALA A 149 -49.84 18.93 5.09
CA ALA A 149 -50.89 17.96 5.41
C ALA A 149 -52.22 18.32 4.69
N PRO A 150 -53.05 17.33 4.30
CA PRO A 150 -54.30 17.57 3.55
C PRO A 150 -55.25 18.57 4.21
N GLU A 151 -55.22 18.67 5.55
CA GLU A 151 -56.05 19.56 6.34
C GLU A 151 -55.66 21.06 6.21
N ILE A 152 -54.43 21.35 5.80
CA ILE A 152 -53.87 22.70 5.69
C ILE A 152 -53.89 23.20 4.23
N GLN A 153 -54.01 22.30 3.26
CA GLN A 153 -54.10 22.63 1.83
C GLN A 153 -55.16 23.70 1.50
N PRO A 154 -56.38 23.70 2.09
CA PRO A 154 -57.38 24.73 1.80
C PRO A 154 -56.94 26.15 2.16
N VAL A 155 -56.14 26.31 3.22
CA VAL A 155 -55.60 27.61 3.65
C VAL A 155 -54.58 28.13 2.64
N LEU A 156 -53.75 27.24 2.09
CA LEU A 156 -52.78 27.59 1.06
C LEU A 156 -53.47 27.97 -0.25
N GLU A 157 -54.51 27.22 -0.64
CA GLU A 157 -55.32 27.49 -1.82
C GLU A 157 -56.07 28.83 -1.70
N GLU A 158 -56.60 29.15 -0.52
CA GLU A 158 -57.22 30.44 -0.26
C GLU A 158 -56.22 31.59 -0.41
N LEU A 159 -55.00 31.42 0.13
CA LEU A 159 -53.94 32.43 0.02
C LEU A 159 -53.53 32.66 -1.44
N LYS A 160 -53.39 31.59 -2.23
CA LYS A 160 -53.11 31.69 -3.66
C LYS A 160 -54.26 32.36 -4.42
N ARG A 161 -55.51 32.02 -4.10
CA ARG A 161 -56.69 32.65 -4.70
C ARG A 161 -56.69 34.15 -4.44
N LYS A 162 -56.44 34.61 -3.21
CA LYS A 162 -56.34 36.04 -2.86
C LYS A 162 -55.27 36.76 -3.68
N TYR A 163 -54.14 36.11 -3.94
CA TYR A 163 -53.08 36.66 -4.78
C TYR A 163 -53.47 36.71 -6.26
N ASP A 164 -54.05 35.62 -6.80
CA ASP A 164 -54.48 35.52 -8.19
C ASP A 164 -55.64 36.52 -8.49
N ASP A 165 -56.53 36.73 -7.52
CA ASP A 165 -57.63 37.70 -7.55
C ASP A 165 -57.18 39.15 -7.25
N LYS A 166 -55.87 39.37 -7.01
CA LYS A 166 -55.25 40.67 -6.67
C LYS A 166 -55.78 41.34 -5.40
N GLU A 167 -56.37 40.55 -4.49
CA GLU A 167 -56.79 41.02 -3.16
C GLU A 167 -55.58 41.30 -2.25
N ILE A 168 -54.45 40.63 -2.52
CA ILE A 168 -53.15 40.87 -1.88
C ILE A 168 -52.07 41.08 -2.95
N ASN A 169 -51.08 41.91 -2.63
CA ASN A 169 -49.96 42.16 -3.53
C ASN A 169 -48.84 41.11 -3.39
N SER A 170 -47.82 41.18 -4.25
CA SER A 170 -46.72 40.20 -4.27
C SER A 170 -45.85 40.22 -3.01
N ILE A 171 -45.77 41.34 -2.31
CA ILE A 171 -45.01 41.49 -1.07
C ILE A 171 -45.79 40.84 0.07
N GLU A 172 -47.09 41.15 0.17
CA GLU A 172 -48.00 40.57 1.17
C GLU A 172 -48.12 39.05 1.01
N TYR A 173 -48.24 38.55 -0.22
CA TYR A 173 -48.25 37.12 -0.49
C TYR A 173 -46.94 36.44 -0.06
N ALA A 174 -45.79 37.06 -0.33
CA ALA A 174 -44.49 36.53 0.09
C ALA A 174 -44.34 36.52 1.62
N ASP A 175 -44.82 37.56 2.31
CA ASP A 175 -44.77 37.68 3.76
C ASP A 175 -45.71 36.66 4.43
N GLU A 176 -46.91 36.43 3.90
CA GLU A 176 -47.84 35.43 4.43
C GLU A 176 -47.34 34.01 4.19
N ILE A 177 -46.77 33.71 3.01
CA ILE A 177 -46.12 32.42 2.74
C ILE A 177 -44.93 32.20 3.68
N LYS A 178 -44.15 33.24 3.98
CA LYS A 178 -43.03 33.17 4.92
C LYS A 178 -43.51 32.92 6.35
N LEU A 179 -44.52 33.65 6.82
CA LEU A 179 -45.10 33.48 8.15
C LEU A 179 -45.76 32.11 8.33
N PHE A 180 -46.36 31.60 7.26
CA PHE A 180 -46.91 30.24 7.20
C PHE A 180 -45.81 29.17 7.26
N LYS A 181 -44.70 29.34 6.55
CA LYS A 181 -43.52 28.47 6.64
C LYS A 181 -42.90 28.47 8.03
N ASP A 182 -42.74 29.63 8.65
CA ASP A 182 -42.15 29.75 9.99
C ASP A 182 -43.00 29.00 11.04
N LYS A 183 -44.33 29.03 10.90
CA LYS A 183 -45.25 28.23 11.73
C LYS A 183 -45.10 26.73 11.49
N LEU A 184 -44.95 26.28 10.24
CA LEU A 184 -44.75 24.86 9.92
C LEU A 184 -43.38 24.32 10.34
N GLN A 185 -42.32 25.10 10.15
CA GLN A 185 -40.94 24.73 10.53
C GLN A 185 -40.75 24.62 12.04
N SER A 186 -41.57 25.31 12.85
CA SER A 186 -41.57 25.13 14.30
C SER A 186 -42.12 23.77 14.76
N ALA A 187 -42.83 23.04 13.89
CA ALA A 187 -43.47 21.76 14.19
C ALA A 187 -42.81 20.53 13.52
N SER A 188 -41.93 20.71 12.53
CA SER A 188 -41.32 19.58 11.81
C SER A 188 -39.83 19.80 11.50
N ALA A 189 -39.04 18.82 11.91
CA ALA A 189 -37.63 18.52 11.67
C ALA A 189 -36.87 19.34 10.60
N GLY A 190 -35.66 19.78 10.99
CA GLY A 190 -34.49 19.83 10.10
C GLY A 190 -34.26 21.13 9.32
N LYS A 191 -33.34 21.96 9.81
CA LYS A 191 -32.77 23.10 9.07
C LYS A 191 -32.22 22.66 7.70
N THR A 192 -32.61 23.41 6.67
CA THR A 192 -32.02 23.51 5.33
C THR A 192 -30.49 23.44 5.36
N ARG A 193 -29.89 22.51 4.61
CA ARG A 193 -28.44 22.44 4.35
C ARG A 193 -28.17 22.84 2.90
N GLN A 194 -27.07 23.57 2.69
CA GLN A 194 -26.63 24.04 1.38
C GLN A 194 -26.18 22.89 0.48
N GLU A 195 -26.47 23.04 -0.80
CA GLU A 195 -26.05 22.19 -1.90
C GLU A 195 -24.51 22.07 -1.90
N GLY A 196 -24.01 20.85 -1.71
CA GLY A 196 -22.57 20.53 -1.63
C GLY A 196 -22.10 20.03 -0.26
N ASP A 197 -22.73 20.48 0.85
CA ASP A 197 -22.29 20.09 2.19
C ASP A 197 -23.20 19.03 2.81
N LYS A 198 -22.72 17.78 2.67
CA LYS A 198 -23.21 16.52 3.25
C LYS A 198 -24.28 15.80 2.44
N GLU A 199 -23.87 15.26 1.29
CA GLU A 199 -24.36 13.98 0.77
C GLU A 199 -23.94 12.80 1.67
N LEU A 200 -24.13 12.91 2.98
CA LEU A 200 -24.29 11.72 3.79
C LEU A 200 -25.67 11.20 3.39
N THR A 201 -25.72 10.11 2.63
CA THR A 201 -26.93 9.33 2.40
C THR A 201 -27.63 9.18 3.75
N ASP A 202 -28.67 9.99 4.00
CA ASP A 202 -29.40 9.90 5.26
C ASP A 202 -29.92 8.47 5.31
N ILE A 203 -29.48 7.70 6.32
CA ILE A 203 -29.87 6.31 6.47
C ILE A 203 -31.40 6.21 6.49
N SER A 204 -32.08 7.26 6.97
CA SER A 204 -33.53 7.39 6.93
C SER A 204 -34.09 7.48 5.51
N GLU A 205 -33.44 8.18 4.58
CA GLU A 205 -33.82 8.21 3.16
C GLU A 205 -33.57 6.86 2.49
N VAL A 206 -32.45 6.22 2.81
CA VAL A 206 -32.08 4.89 2.28
C VAL A 206 -33.09 3.83 2.74
N ILE A 207 -33.48 3.86 4.01
CA ILE A 207 -34.54 3.00 4.55
C ILE A 207 -35.87 3.29 3.88
N ARG A 208 -36.28 4.57 3.79
CA ARG A 208 -37.55 4.94 3.12
C ARG A 208 -37.59 4.47 1.66
N ALA A 209 -36.49 4.59 0.93
CA ALA A 209 -36.40 4.11 -0.44
C ALA A 209 -36.59 2.59 -0.52
N ALA A 210 -36.00 1.85 0.43
CA ALA A 210 -36.08 0.39 0.53
C ALA A 210 -37.43 -0.13 1.06
N GLU A 211 -38.24 0.74 1.67
CA GLU A 211 -39.63 0.44 2.09
C GLU A 211 -40.67 0.81 1.02
N SER A 212 -40.30 1.66 0.05
CA SER A 212 -41.25 2.30 -0.86
C SER A 212 -41.36 1.63 -2.24
N GLY A 213 -42.59 1.53 -2.74
CA GLY A 213 -42.87 1.19 -4.15
C GLY A 213 -42.47 -0.23 -4.56
N ASP A 214 -41.78 -0.34 -5.69
CA ASP A 214 -41.39 -1.58 -6.38
C ASP A 214 -40.11 -2.23 -5.81
N ILE A 215 -39.46 -1.59 -4.83
CA ILE A 215 -38.19 -2.03 -4.24
C ILE A 215 -38.41 -2.19 -2.74
N LYS A 216 -39.14 -3.25 -2.39
CA LYS A 216 -39.32 -3.67 -1.00
C LYS A 216 -38.19 -4.62 -0.64
N ALA A 217 -37.22 -4.12 0.10
CA ALA A 217 -36.11 -4.91 0.59
C ALA A 217 -36.25 -5.20 2.08
N ASP A 218 -35.81 -6.37 2.52
CA ASP A 218 -35.73 -6.72 3.93
C ASP A 218 -34.46 -6.11 4.55
N TYR A 219 -33.38 -6.06 3.77
CA TYR A 219 -32.07 -5.59 4.21
C TYR A 219 -31.41 -4.60 3.25
N ILE A 220 -30.56 -3.74 3.82
CA ILE A 220 -29.64 -2.86 3.07
C ILE A 220 -28.21 -3.24 3.46
N LEU A 221 -27.39 -3.62 2.49
CA LEU A 221 -25.94 -3.68 2.64
C LEU A 221 -25.36 -2.30 2.34
N GLN A 222 -24.94 -1.58 3.38
CA GLN A 222 -24.27 -0.30 3.22
C GLN A 222 -22.76 -0.51 3.23
N ILE A 223 -22.11 -0.15 2.11
CA ILE A 223 -20.65 -0.11 2.00
C ILE A 223 -20.17 1.25 2.52
N ASN A 224 -19.38 1.26 3.59
CA ASN A 224 -18.88 2.51 4.18
C ASN A 224 -17.51 2.90 3.60
N LEU A 225 -16.64 1.93 3.38
CA LEU A 225 -15.32 2.11 2.77
C LEU A 225 -15.06 0.96 1.81
N PHE A 226 -14.57 1.30 0.62
CA PHE A 226 -14.01 0.31 -0.28
C PHE A 226 -12.79 0.89 -1.00
N ASP A 227 -11.62 0.64 -0.43
CA ASP A 227 -10.34 1.05 -1.00
C ASP A 227 -9.69 -0.12 -1.73
N THR A 228 -9.32 0.09 -2.99
CA THR A 228 -8.61 -0.92 -3.83
C THR A 228 -7.22 -0.43 -4.25
N GLU A 229 -6.81 0.73 -3.75
CA GLU A 229 -5.55 1.41 -4.06
C GLU A 229 -4.73 1.70 -2.80
N LYS A 230 -5.13 1.15 -1.65
CA LYS A 230 -4.46 1.38 -0.37
C LYS A 230 -3.00 0.95 -0.47
N LYS A 231 -2.11 1.93 -0.38
CA LYS A 231 -0.66 1.76 -0.45
C LYS A 231 -0.14 1.41 0.92
N THR A 232 0.40 0.20 1.04
CA THR A 232 0.93 -0.31 2.31
C THR A 232 2.40 -0.68 2.12
N SER A 233 3.22 -0.45 3.14
CA SER A 233 4.57 -0.97 3.18
C SER A 233 4.63 -2.05 4.24
N ILE A 234 4.98 -3.25 3.82
CA ILE A 234 5.20 -4.36 4.73
C ILE A 234 6.70 -4.61 4.84
N TYR A 235 7.11 -5.17 5.97
CA TYR A 235 8.49 -5.52 6.19
C TYR A 235 8.59 -6.84 6.94
N LYS A 236 9.66 -7.60 6.65
CA LYS A 236 10.06 -8.76 7.44
C LYS A 236 11.48 -8.56 7.93
N ASP A 237 11.67 -8.81 9.22
CA ASP A 237 12.98 -8.87 9.84
C ASP A 237 13.54 -10.30 9.74
N LEU A 238 14.62 -10.44 8.98
CA LEU A 238 15.28 -11.73 8.74
C LEU A 238 15.94 -12.29 10.01
N ARG A 239 16.20 -11.46 11.04
CA ARG A 239 16.77 -11.91 12.33
C ARG A 239 15.85 -12.91 13.05
N HIS A 240 14.56 -12.85 12.78
CA HIS A 240 13.59 -13.76 13.38
C HIS A 240 13.53 -15.13 12.69
N ILE A 241 14.19 -15.30 11.54
CA ILE A 241 14.22 -16.57 10.80
C ILE A 241 15.37 -17.45 11.29
N SER A 242 15.08 -18.71 11.62
CA SER A 242 16.06 -19.65 12.22
C SER A 242 17.25 -19.94 11.32
N SER A 243 17.00 -20.20 10.03
CA SER A 243 18.05 -20.49 9.04
C SER A 243 19.02 -19.33 8.88
N VAL A 244 18.52 -18.08 8.88
CA VAL A 244 19.34 -16.86 8.84
C VAL A 244 20.20 -16.73 10.09
N ARG A 245 19.64 -16.95 11.29
CA ARG A 245 20.43 -16.90 12.53
C ARG A 245 21.56 -17.93 12.54
N GLU A 246 21.28 -19.13 12.02
CA GLU A 246 22.30 -20.18 11.94
C GLU A 246 23.40 -19.83 10.94
N PHE A 247 23.03 -19.24 9.79
CA PHE A 247 23.97 -18.71 8.80
C PHE A 247 24.89 -17.62 9.37
N VAL A 248 24.33 -16.62 10.07
CA VAL A 248 25.10 -15.54 10.71
C VAL A 248 26.00 -16.08 11.82
N ARG A 249 25.58 -17.12 12.53
CA ARG A 249 26.42 -17.79 13.54
C ARG A 249 27.62 -18.50 12.91
N LYS A 250 27.46 -19.11 11.73
CA LYS A 250 28.54 -19.76 10.96
C LYS A 250 29.53 -18.72 10.40
N ASN A 251 29.06 -17.51 10.13
CA ASN A 251 29.84 -16.42 9.55
C ASN A 251 29.93 -15.21 10.51
N PRO A 252 30.71 -15.28 11.62
CA PRO A 252 30.72 -14.21 12.63
C PRO A 252 31.22 -12.86 12.10
N GLY A 253 32.01 -12.85 11.01
CA GLY A 253 32.53 -11.64 10.37
C GLY A 253 31.44 -10.72 9.78
N ILE A 254 30.26 -11.25 9.44
CA ILE A 254 29.14 -10.45 8.90
C ILE A 254 28.16 -9.98 9.98
N LYS A 255 28.36 -10.35 11.25
CA LYS A 255 27.37 -10.17 12.31
C LYS A 255 27.02 -8.70 12.54
N SER A 256 28.02 -7.83 12.67
CA SER A 256 27.80 -6.38 12.88
C SER A 256 27.03 -5.75 11.74
N ASP A 257 27.37 -6.12 10.51
CA ASP A 257 26.78 -5.56 9.30
C ASP A 257 25.35 -6.04 9.12
N PHE A 258 25.08 -7.30 9.46
CA PHE A 258 23.74 -7.88 9.42
C PHE A 258 22.83 -7.34 10.53
N GLU A 259 23.36 -7.11 11.74
CA GLU A 259 22.58 -6.56 12.86
C GLU A 259 22.12 -5.11 12.63
N SER A 260 22.72 -4.40 11.66
CA SER A 260 22.19 -3.13 11.19
C SER A 260 20.78 -3.28 10.60
N ASN A 261 19.87 -2.36 10.96
CA ASN A 261 18.47 -2.43 10.54
C ASN A 261 18.26 -2.34 9.02
N GLU A 262 19.24 -1.82 8.27
CA GLU A 262 19.13 -1.69 6.81
C GLU A 262 19.41 -3.01 6.08
N ASN A 263 20.22 -3.89 6.66
CA ASN A 263 20.66 -5.13 6.02
C ASN A 263 19.92 -6.37 6.55
N SER A 264 19.16 -6.25 7.64
CA SER A 264 18.34 -7.33 8.21
C SER A 264 16.86 -7.26 7.83
N ILE A 265 16.41 -6.14 7.26
CA ILE A 265 14.98 -5.90 6.99
C ILE A 265 14.71 -5.90 5.49
N VAL A 266 13.79 -6.76 5.06
CA VAL A 266 13.25 -6.76 3.70
C VAL A 266 11.98 -5.92 3.71
N ARG A 267 11.92 -4.87 2.90
CA ARG A 267 10.77 -3.96 2.79
C ARG A 267 10.15 -4.06 1.40
N CYS A 268 8.84 -4.28 1.37
CA CYS A 268 8.06 -4.37 0.13
C CYS A 268 6.99 -3.28 0.14
N ALA A 269 6.89 -2.56 -0.98
CA ALA A 269 5.77 -1.70 -1.27
C ALA A 269 4.68 -2.57 -1.94
N VAL A 270 3.50 -2.65 -1.31
CA VAL A 270 2.38 -3.46 -1.79
C VAL A 270 1.11 -2.67 -1.90
N ILE A 271 0.21 -3.17 -2.74
CA ILE A 271 -1.17 -2.75 -2.78
C ILE A 271 -1.98 -3.63 -1.83
N SER A 272 -2.91 -2.99 -1.14
CA SER A 272 -3.92 -3.63 -0.31
C SER A 272 -5.31 -3.20 -0.76
N SER A 273 -6.29 -4.04 -0.49
CA SER A 273 -7.71 -3.70 -0.62
C SER A 273 -8.39 -3.87 0.72
N GLN A 274 -9.27 -2.92 1.05
CA GLN A 274 -10.01 -2.87 2.30
C GLN A 274 -11.48 -2.65 2.01
N LEU A 275 -12.35 -3.44 2.63
CA LEU A 275 -13.79 -3.31 2.56
C LEU A 275 -14.37 -3.22 3.96
N ASN A 276 -15.17 -2.19 4.21
CA ASN A 276 -15.98 -2.04 5.42
C ASN A 276 -17.44 -1.93 5.01
N ALA A 277 -18.28 -2.80 5.57
CA ALA A 277 -19.71 -2.84 5.27
C ALA A 277 -20.54 -3.15 6.50
N LYS A 278 -21.81 -2.77 6.44
CA LYS A 278 -22.81 -3.11 7.47
C LYS A 278 -24.14 -3.49 6.82
N LEU A 279 -24.84 -4.41 7.45
CA LEU A 279 -26.16 -4.87 7.06
C LEU A 279 -27.20 -4.26 7.99
N ILE A 280 -28.21 -3.62 7.42
CA ILE A 280 -29.27 -2.91 8.14
C ILE A 280 -30.60 -3.57 7.82
N TYR A 281 -31.34 -3.97 8.85
CA TYR A 281 -32.71 -4.47 8.69
C TYR A 281 -33.69 -3.30 8.51
N VAL A 282 -34.32 -3.24 7.35
CA VAL A 282 -35.08 -2.08 6.86
C VAL A 282 -36.18 -1.69 7.84
N LYS A 283 -37.05 -2.63 8.23
CA LYS A 283 -38.23 -2.40 9.07
C LYS A 283 -37.95 -1.74 10.43
N THR A 284 -36.72 -1.87 10.95
CA THR A 284 -36.37 -1.30 12.27
C THR A 284 -35.16 -0.37 12.24
N GLY A 285 -34.46 -0.27 11.11
CA GLY A 285 -33.16 0.40 11.00
C GLY A 285 -32.03 -0.23 11.83
N ALA A 286 -32.22 -1.41 12.40
CA ALA A 286 -31.22 -2.08 13.24
C ALA A 286 -30.08 -2.67 12.41
N ILE A 287 -28.84 -2.50 12.88
CA ILE A 287 -27.67 -3.16 12.30
C ILE A 287 -27.68 -4.63 12.71
N THR A 288 -27.72 -5.54 11.74
CA THR A 288 -27.72 -6.99 11.96
C THR A 288 -26.35 -7.62 11.77
N TRP A 289 -25.50 -6.99 10.95
CA TRP A 289 -24.12 -7.43 10.73
C TRP A 289 -23.24 -6.21 10.44
N ILE A 290 -22.00 -6.23 10.91
CA ILE A 290 -20.96 -5.27 10.56
C ILE A 290 -19.66 -6.03 10.38
N GLY A 291 -18.89 -5.66 9.38
CA GLY A 291 -17.63 -6.31 9.11
C GLY A 291 -16.64 -5.44 8.39
N GLU A 292 -15.37 -5.69 8.69
CA GLU A 292 -14.24 -5.07 8.03
C GLU A 292 -13.22 -6.13 7.65
N HIS A 293 -12.67 -6.00 6.44
CA HIS A 293 -11.62 -6.91 5.99
C HIS A 293 -10.62 -6.19 5.09
N GLU A 294 -9.35 -6.53 5.27
CA GLU A 294 -8.23 -6.02 4.50
C GLU A 294 -7.36 -7.18 4.04
N LEU A 295 -6.95 -7.16 2.77
CA LEU A 295 -5.97 -8.08 2.20
C LEU A 295 -4.92 -7.31 1.43
N ASN A 296 -3.68 -7.78 1.53
CA ASN A 296 -2.55 -7.37 0.71
C ASN A 296 -2.06 -8.51 -0.21
N GLU A 297 -1.16 -8.18 -1.14
CA GLU A 297 -0.60 -9.11 -2.13
C GLU A 297 0.02 -10.41 -1.56
N PHE A 298 0.54 -10.36 -0.33
CA PHE A 298 1.16 -11.52 0.31
C PHE A 298 0.16 -12.34 1.13
N SER A 299 -0.81 -11.68 1.78
CA SER A 299 -1.87 -12.33 2.54
C SER A 299 -2.84 -13.15 1.67
N SER A 300 -3.00 -12.77 0.40
CA SER A 300 -3.85 -13.49 -0.56
C SER A 300 -3.23 -14.77 -1.10
N GLY A 301 -1.99 -15.11 -0.70
CA GLY A 301 -1.25 -16.29 -1.16
C GLY A 301 -0.81 -16.20 -2.63
N VAL A 302 -0.82 -14.99 -3.20
CA VAL A 302 -0.53 -14.79 -4.63
C VAL A 302 0.98 -14.86 -4.89
N HIS A 303 1.83 -14.53 -3.91
CA HIS A 303 3.29 -14.55 -4.05
C HIS A 303 4.02 -15.03 -2.79
N ASP A 304 4.71 -16.17 -2.87
CA ASP A 304 5.79 -16.51 -1.93
C ASP A 304 7.03 -15.67 -2.27
N LEU A 305 7.75 -15.17 -1.26
CA LEU A 305 8.96 -14.37 -1.42
C LEU A 305 10.17 -15.18 -0.96
N SER A 306 11.17 -15.35 -1.81
CA SER A 306 12.46 -15.94 -1.43
C SER A 306 13.56 -14.89 -1.53
N VAL A 307 14.43 -14.89 -0.53
CA VAL A 307 15.49 -13.89 -0.36
C VAL A 307 16.83 -14.62 -0.27
N GLU A 308 17.75 -14.25 -1.15
CA GLU A 308 19.13 -14.71 -1.15
C GLU A 308 19.99 -13.69 -0.39
N MET A 309 20.82 -14.18 0.52
CA MET A 309 21.87 -13.41 1.17
C MET A 309 23.12 -14.26 1.32
N GLY A 310 24.24 -13.65 1.69
CA GLY A 310 25.47 -14.43 1.82
C GLY A 310 26.61 -13.72 2.51
N SER A 311 27.77 -14.35 2.47
CA SER A 311 29.04 -13.78 2.93
C SER A 311 30.10 -14.00 1.86
N ARG A 312 31.01 -13.02 1.75
CA ARG A 312 32.17 -13.09 0.86
C ARG A 312 33.44 -12.94 1.68
N GLU A 313 34.28 -13.97 1.68
CA GLU A 313 35.63 -13.94 2.24
C GLU A 313 36.61 -13.56 1.11
N TYR A 314 37.42 -12.52 1.32
CA TYR A 314 38.40 -12.01 0.34
C TYR A 314 39.69 -11.55 1.01
N VAL A 315 40.76 -11.43 0.23
CA VAL A 315 42.06 -10.94 0.69
C VAL A 315 42.02 -9.43 0.88
N SER A 316 42.18 -8.96 2.11
CA SER A 316 42.08 -7.54 2.47
C SER A 316 43.40 -6.78 2.36
N ASN A 317 44.54 -7.46 2.52
CA ASN A 317 45.88 -6.86 2.52
C ASN A 317 46.61 -6.94 1.16
N LEU A 318 45.90 -7.18 0.06
CA LEU A 318 46.52 -7.34 -1.27
C LEU A 318 47.37 -6.13 -1.69
N GLY A 319 46.96 -4.93 -1.30
CA GLY A 319 47.72 -3.70 -1.55
C GLY A 319 49.09 -3.69 -0.88
N ASP A 320 49.18 -4.20 0.36
CA ASP A 320 50.42 -4.24 1.11
C ASP A 320 51.37 -5.31 0.57
N ILE A 321 50.86 -6.46 0.14
CA ILE A 321 51.67 -7.50 -0.50
C ILE A 321 52.21 -6.98 -1.85
N ARG A 322 51.40 -6.24 -2.63
CA ARG A 322 51.86 -5.61 -3.89
C ARG A 322 52.96 -4.60 -3.62
N ARG A 323 52.80 -3.76 -2.59
CA ARG A 323 53.82 -2.78 -2.18
C ARG A 323 55.09 -3.48 -1.74
N PHE A 324 54.99 -4.52 -0.91
CA PHE A 324 56.11 -5.34 -0.46
C PHE A 324 56.92 -5.92 -1.64
N VAL A 325 56.25 -6.48 -2.65
CA VAL A 325 56.90 -7.00 -3.86
C VAL A 325 57.61 -5.89 -4.64
N SER A 326 56.94 -4.74 -4.82
CA SER A 326 57.51 -3.58 -5.51
C SER A 326 58.77 -3.07 -4.80
N ASP A 327 58.71 -2.89 -3.48
CA ASP A 327 59.82 -2.37 -2.67
C ASP A 327 61.03 -3.30 -2.68
N ASN A 328 60.80 -4.63 -2.61
CA ASN A 328 61.84 -5.65 -2.69
C ASN A 328 62.42 -5.86 -4.10
N ASN A 329 61.81 -5.28 -5.12
CA ASN A 329 62.28 -5.32 -6.51
C ASN A 329 63.10 -4.09 -6.92
N THR A 330 63.27 -3.11 -6.04
CA THR A 330 64.20 -1.99 -6.24
C THR A 330 65.66 -2.47 -6.29
N SER A 331 66.52 -1.76 -7.03
CA SER A 331 67.94 -2.14 -7.19
C SER A 331 68.67 -2.29 -5.85
N ILE A 332 68.42 -1.38 -4.90
CA ILE A 332 69.03 -1.39 -3.58
C ILE A 332 68.55 -2.59 -2.76
N ALA A 333 67.24 -2.81 -2.69
CA ALA A 333 66.68 -3.95 -1.95
C ALA A 333 67.16 -5.30 -2.53
N ARG A 334 67.28 -5.40 -3.86
CA ARG A 334 67.79 -6.58 -4.56
C ARG A 334 69.25 -6.90 -4.25
N GLN A 335 70.10 -5.89 -4.05
CA GLN A 335 71.48 -6.11 -3.59
C GLN A 335 71.48 -6.57 -2.13
N ASN A 336 70.70 -5.91 -1.27
CA ASN A 336 70.64 -6.20 0.16
C ASN A 336 70.15 -7.62 0.49
N ARG A 337 69.29 -8.20 -0.37
CA ARG A 337 68.76 -9.57 -0.23
C ARG A 337 69.49 -10.63 -1.06
N PHE A 338 70.59 -10.28 -1.74
CA PHE A 338 71.36 -11.28 -2.49
C PHE A 338 71.86 -12.38 -1.54
N GLY A 339 71.50 -13.64 -1.83
CA GLY A 339 71.84 -14.79 -0.97
C GLY A 339 70.99 -14.95 0.29
N LYS A 340 69.91 -14.17 0.46
CA LYS A 340 68.96 -14.28 1.59
C LYS A 340 67.57 -14.70 1.09
N SER A 341 66.85 -15.52 1.86
CA SER A 341 65.43 -15.78 1.64
C SER A 341 64.61 -14.56 2.03
N VAL A 342 63.47 -14.36 1.37
CA VAL A 342 62.49 -13.32 1.69
C VAL A 342 61.17 -14.00 2.00
N ASP A 343 60.65 -13.76 3.20
CA ASP A 343 59.35 -14.26 3.62
C ASP A 343 58.28 -13.25 3.20
N PHE A 344 57.23 -13.76 2.55
CA PHE A 344 56.10 -12.92 2.16
C PHE A 344 55.22 -12.61 3.37
N PRO A 345 54.60 -11.42 3.43
CA PRO A 345 53.47 -11.19 4.33
C PRO A 345 52.39 -12.23 4.06
N SER A 346 51.80 -12.78 5.13
CA SER A 346 50.69 -13.72 5.01
C SER A 346 49.44 -13.00 4.49
N PHE A 347 48.59 -13.71 3.73
CA PHE A 347 47.29 -13.17 3.33
C PHE A 347 46.41 -12.95 4.55
N GLU A 348 45.86 -11.74 4.66
CA GLU A 348 44.84 -11.40 5.64
C GLU A 348 43.48 -11.42 4.94
N TYR A 349 42.48 -11.96 5.64
CA TYR A 349 41.14 -12.13 5.10
C TYR A 349 40.15 -11.22 5.81
N SER A 350 39.25 -10.65 5.02
CA SER A 350 38.05 -9.96 5.50
C SER A 350 36.81 -10.68 5.00
N VAL A 351 35.71 -10.53 5.73
CA VAL A 351 34.42 -11.10 5.38
C VAL A 351 33.39 -9.98 5.27
N ASP A 352 32.80 -9.84 4.10
CA ASP A 352 31.73 -8.85 3.84
C ASP A 352 30.37 -9.55 3.76
N LEU A 353 29.32 -8.83 4.19
CA LEU A 353 27.93 -9.24 3.99
C LEU A 353 27.52 -9.03 2.53
N LEU A 354 27.04 -10.09 1.88
CA LEU A 354 26.25 -9.97 0.66
C LEU A 354 24.81 -9.67 1.08
N LYS A 355 24.39 -8.43 0.82
CA LYS A 355 23.09 -7.90 1.28
C LYS A 355 21.93 -8.75 0.74
N PRO A 356 20.82 -8.88 1.51
CA PRO A 356 19.66 -9.60 1.05
C PRO A 356 19.12 -9.04 -0.27
N SER A 357 18.87 -9.93 -1.21
CA SER A 357 18.29 -9.64 -2.51
C SER A 357 17.18 -10.63 -2.80
N ILE A 358 16.18 -10.22 -3.60
CA ILE A 358 15.02 -11.07 -3.89
C ILE A 358 15.44 -12.07 -4.96
N SER A 359 15.48 -13.37 -4.62
CA SER A 359 15.78 -14.45 -5.56
C SER A 359 14.53 -14.98 -6.26
N SER A 360 13.37 -14.91 -5.59
CA SER A 360 12.06 -15.29 -6.15
C SER A 360 10.91 -14.46 -5.56
N GLY A 361 9.82 -14.30 -6.30
CA GLY A 361 8.65 -13.52 -5.91
C GLY A 361 8.71 -12.04 -6.34
N ARG A 362 7.70 -11.26 -5.92
CA ARG A 362 7.60 -9.82 -6.20
C ARG A 362 7.65 -9.03 -4.90
N CYS A 363 8.67 -8.19 -4.76
CA CYS A 363 8.80 -7.24 -3.65
C CYS A 363 9.42 -5.96 -4.21
N GLU A 364 8.56 -5.08 -4.68
CA GLU A 364 9.02 -3.85 -5.30
C GLU A 364 9.31 -2.78 -4.24
N LYS A 365 10.33 -1.96 -4.49
CA LYS A 365 10.63 -0.79 -3.64
C LYS A 365 9.70 0.39 -3.93
N LYS A 366 8.98 0.35 -5.05
CA LYS A 366 8.05 1.38 -5.51
C LYS A 366 6.70 0.71 -5.77
N TRP A 367 5.62 1.42 -5.52
CA TRP A 367 4.28 0.91 -5.82
C TRP A 367 4.07 0.81 -7.34
N THR A 368 3.77 -0.38 -7.84
CA THR A 368 3.24 -0.57 -9.20
C THR A 368 1.74 -0.79 -9.15
N ASN A 369 1.01 -0.03 -9.96
CA ASN A 369 -0.43 -0.12 -10.04
C ASN A 369 -0.85 -1.25 -11.00
N SER A 370 -0.80 -2.50 -10.54
CA SER A 370 -1.27 -3.64 -11.33
C SER A 370 -2.79 -3.76 -11.26
N ARG A 371 -3.47 -3.50 -12.38
CA ARG A 371 -4.92 -3.66 -12.53
C ARG A 371 -5.40 -5.07 -12.20
N GLU A 372 -4.62 -6.08 -12.55
CA GLU A 372 -4.95 -7.50 -12.31
C GLU A 372 -4.94 -7.82 -10.81
N VAL A 373 -3.86 -7.47 -10.12
CA VAL A 373 -3.68 -7.69 -8.68
C VAL A 373 -4.79 -6.99 -7.89
N ARG A 374 -5.07 -5.72 -8.22
CA ARG A 374 -6.17 -4.96 -7.60
C ARG A 374 -7.52 -5.62 -7.78
N SER A 375 -7.81 -6.10 -8.98
CA SER A 375 -9.08 -6.79 -9.26
C SER A 375 -9.20 -8.10 -8.49
N GLN A 376 -8.10 -8.84 -8.34
CA GLN A 376 -8.08 -10.08 -7.56
C GLN A 376 -8.28 -9.80 -6.07
N LEU A 377 -7.53 -8.84 -5.49
CA LEU A 377 -7.67 -8.43 -4.09
C LEU A 377 -9.08 -7.93 -3.78
N ALA A 378 -9.62 -7.04 -4.63
CA ALA A 378 -10.99 -6.52 -4.50
C ALA A 378 -12.04 -7.64 -4.44
N ARG A 379 -11.94 -8.64 -5.34
CA ARG A 379 -12.86 -9.79 -5.36
C ARG A 379 -12.69 -10.67 -4.13
N GLN A 380 -11.45 -10.91 -3.72
CA GLN A 380 -11.15 -11.80 -2.60
C GLN A 380 -11.63 -11.18 -1.28
N VAL A 381 -11.35 -9.88 -1.06
CA VAL A 381 -11.84 -9.15 0.13
C VAL A 381 -13.36 -9.15 0.19
N ALA A 382 -14.04 -8.85 -0.92
CA ALA A 382 -15.49 -8.89 -1.00
C ALA A 382 -16.03 -10.30 -0.71
N LYS A 383 -15.41 -11.33 -1.30
CA LYS A 383 -15.82 -12.71 -1.13
C LYS A 383 -15.72 -13.14 0.33
N ASP A 384 -14.56 -12.95 0.93
CA ASP A 384 -14.28 -13.42 2.28
C ASP A 384 -15.14 -12.69 3.30
N LEU A 385 -15.31 -11.37 3.15
CA LEU A 385 -16.14 -10.58 4.06
C LEU A 385 -17.62 -10.99 4.00
N ILE A 386 -18.21 -11.08 2.80
CA ILE A 386 -19.63 -11.44 2.66
C ILE A 386 -19.86 -12.91 3.08
N ALA A 387 -18.86 -13.77 2.93
CA ALA A 387 -18.92 -15.15 3.40
C ALA A 387 -19.09 -15.26 4.93
N THR A 388 -18.80 -14.21 5.70
CA THR A 388 -19.00 -14.21 7.16
C THR A 388 -20.45 -14.02 7.60
N ILE A 389 -21.33 -13.55 6.70
CA ILE A 389 -22.77 -13.40 6.99
C ILE A 389 -23.37 -14.80 7.16
N LYS A 390 -24.00 -15.02 8.32
CA LYS A 390 -24.73 -16.25 8.64
C LYS A 390 -26.21 -16.05 8.33
N VAL A 391 -26.72 -16.87 7.41
CA VAL A 391 -28.13 -16.95 7.03
C VAL A 391 -28.63 -18.32 7.49
N ASN A 392 -29.85 -18.36 8.04
CA ASN A 392 -30.47 -19.57 8.58
C ASN A 392 -31.27 -20.34 7.53
#